data_AF-A0A2P8AJB4-F1
#
_entry.id   AF-A0A2P8AJB4-F1
#
_cell.length_a   1.000
_cell.length_b   1.000
_cell.length_c   1.000
_cell.angle_alpha   90.00
_cell.angle_beta   90.00
_cell.angle_gamma   90.00
#
_symmetry.space_group_name_H-M   'P 1'
#
loop_
_entity.id
_entity.type
_entity.pdbx_description
1 polymer ?
#
loop_
_entity_poly.entity_id
_entity_poly.type
_entity_poly.pdbx_seq_one_letter_code
_entity_poly.pdbx_strand_id
1 'polypeptide(L)'
;MPPRYFKNDAPVASRDPNKQLVASLTRIVTQHPPAEVRAGGGLYNGPISIAYLFLVLQQLYSDLVIEDILLGTWSAAYLKQAQDHIKSFPGPRPGKCGISEDILALLAIGAASSKDKDMAAELCDYVDEVLDAETENEWLYGRAGYLYFLRLVRASFLDDERTTKLLNDTAADVIEEILETPRPWKWHGKAYVGAVHGAIGIITQVVLTDPHKYAPKVEAELAVLLSYQFDSGNWPGSLPPGRDRSVQVCHGAPGVVNSLMSIKHHFPNLRDKIDVAIQRGRDCIWERGLLTKEPCLCHGITGNALALDDKSCEHFLTYTTGNEMKSMEKDGMLDKSDDPEGLWGGEAGRAWAWAVVDKGLPKRLLGFNDI
;
A
#
# COMPACT_ATOMS: atom_id res chain seq x y z
N MET A 1 12.09 22.14 -15.79
CA MET A 1 11.04 21.96 -14.77
C MET A 1 11.73 21.98 -13.41
N PRO A 2 11.19 22.67 -12.41
CA PRO A 2 11.75 22.65 -11.06
C PRO A 2 11.78 21.22 -10.48
N PRO A 3 12.66 20.94 -9.51
CA PRO A 3 12.66 19.68 -8.78
C PRO A 3 11.30 19.42 -8.13
N ARG A 4 10.86 18.16 -8.08
CA ARG A 4 9.61 17.74 -7.39
C ARG A 4 9.86 17.31 -5.95
N TYR A 5 10.90 17.85 -5.34
CA TYR A 5 11.34 17.56 -3.99
C TYR A 5 12.10 18.77 -3.42
N PHE A 6 12.14 18.86 -2.10
CA PHE A 6 12.91 19.85 -1.35
C PHE A 6 14.24 19.24 -0.93
N LYS A 7 15.25 20.09 -0.74
CA LYS A 7 16.53 19.65 -0.21
C LYS A 7 16.35 19.21 1.25
N ASN A 8 17.00 18.11 1.59
CA ASN A 8 17.08 17.62 2.97
C ASN A 8 18.31 18.23 3.66
N ASP A 9 18.22 19.50 4.04
CA ASP A 9 19.31 20.28 4.67
C ASP A 9 19.08 20.58 6.15
N ALA A 10 17.88 20.30 6.67
CA ALA A 10 17.57 20.43 8.08
C ALA A 10 18.33 19.38 8.93
N PRO A 11 18.69 19.71 10.18
CA PRO A 11 19.19 18.71 11.11
C PRO A 11 18.19 17.57 11.31
N VAL A 12 18.71 16.35 11.48
CA VAL A 12 17.90 15.18 11.84
C VAL A 12 17.10 15.48 13.10
N ALA A 13 15.80 15.19 13.05
CA ALA A 13 14.84 15.50 14.10
C ALA A 13 13.77 14.41 14.18
N SER A 14 13.02 14.39 15.26
CA SER A 14 11.85 13.54 15.43
C SER A 14 10.72 14.30 16.11
N ARG A 15 9.54 13.67 16.18
CA ARG A 15 8.35 14.19 16.87
C ARG A 15 7.77 13.06 17.71
N ASP A 16 6.98 13.43 18.71
CA ASP A 16 6.20 12.49 19.51
C ASP A 16 5.18 11.77 18.61
N PRO A 17 5.40 10.48 18.29
CA PRO A 17 4.65 9.80 17.25
C PRO A 17 3.20 9.57 17.66
N ASN A 18 2.93 9.27 18.94
CA ASN A 18 1.58 9.14 19.47
C ASN A 18 0.77 10.43 19.31
N LYS A 19 1.36 11.59 19.66
CA LYS A 19 0.69 12.88 19.46
C LYS A 19 0.38 13.17 18.00
N GLN A 20 1.29 12.81 17.09
CA GLN A 20 1.06 13.03 15.66
C GLN A 20 0.01 12.06 15.09
N LEU A 21 -0.03 10.82 15.56
CA LEU A 21 -1.10 9.87 15.25
C LEU A 21 -2.46 10.44 15.67
N VAL A 22 -2.63 10.83 16.95
CA VAL A 22 -3.89 11.40 17.46
C VAL A 22 -4.29 12.63 16.64
N ALA A 23 -3.34 13.55 16.39
CA ALA A 23 -3.63 14.74 15.58
C ALA A 23 -4.06 14.40 14.15
N SER A 24 -3.50 13.35 13.55
CA SER A 24 -3.87 12.87 12.21
C SER A 24 -5.27 12.27 12.20
N LEU A 25 -5.58 11.38 13.14
CA LEU A 25 -6.93 10.80 13.29
C LEU A 25 -8.00 11.85 13.59
N THR A 26 -7.71 12.84 14.44
CA THR A 26 -8.61 13.98 14.67
C THR A 26 -8.89 14.75 13.38
N ARG A 27 -7.88 15.00 12.53
CA ARG A 27 -8.10 15.67 11.24
C ARG A 27 -8.99 14.85 10.31
N ILE A 28 -8.80 13.52 10.26
CA ILE A 28 -9.66 12.64 9.47
C ILE A 28 -11.13 12.84 9.87
N VAL A 29 -11.46 12.70 11.15
CA VAL A 29 -12.88 12.71 11.57
C VAL A 29 -13.52 14.10 11.59
N THR A 30 -12.73 15.17 11.77
CA THR A 30 -13.23 16.56 11.83
C THR A 30 -13.24 17.29 10.49
N GLN A 31 -12.33 16.96 9.57
CA GLN A 31 -12.22 17.60 8.26
C GLN A 31 -12.78 16.74 7.13
N HIS A 32 -12.86 15.43 7.36
CA HIS A 32 -13.38 14.46 6.40
C HIS A 32 -14.35 13.48 7.10
N PRO A 33 -15.41 13.99 7.76
CA PRO A 33 -16.36 13.13 8.45
C PRO A 33 -16.99 12.12 7.48
N PRO A 34 -17.46 10.95 7.95
CA PRO A 34 -17.93 9.87 7.08
C PRO A 34 -18.88 10.30 5.96
N ALA A 35 -19.85 11.18 6.25
CA ALA A 35 -20.83 11.65 5.27
C ALA A 35 -20.26 12.51 4.13
N GLU A 36 -19.07 13.10 4.32
CA GLU A 36 -18.41 13.97 3.33
C GLU A 36 -17.38 13.23 2.47
N VAL A 37 -16.98 12.02 2.88
CA VAL A 37 -16.03 11.21 2.11
C VAL A 37 -16.73 10.56 0.92
N ARG A 38 -16.15 10.78 -0.26
CA ARG A 38 -16.66 10.22 -1.52
C ARG A 38 -16.47 8.70 -1.53
N ALA A 39 -17.56 7.96 -1.72
CA ALA A 39 -17.52 6.51 -1.86
C ALA A 39 -16.76 6.07 -3.13
N GLY A 40 -16.17 4.86 -3.06
CA GLY A 40 -15.37 4.27 -4.13
C GLY A 40 -13.90 4.10 -3.73
N GLY A 41 -13.24 3.16 -4.40
CA GLY A 41 -11.78 3.04 -4.42
C GLY A 41 -11.16 2.10 -3.38
N GLY A 42 -11.98 1.24 -2.78
CA GLY A 42 -11.53 0.09 -1.98
C GLY A 42 -10.58 0.46 -0.85
N LEU A 43 -9.47 -0.27 -0.70
CA LEU A 43 -8.46 0.05 0.33
C LEU A 43 -7.47 1.13 -0.12
N TYR A 44 -7.55 1.61 -1.36
CA TYR A 44 -6.63 2.63 -1.84
C TYR A 44 -7.05 4.02 -1.38
N ASN A 45 -8.32 4.37 -1.57
CA ASN A 45 -8.90 5.65 -1.14
C ASN A 45 -10.37 5.52 -0.75
N GLY A 46 -10.99 6.64 -0.40
CA GLY A 46 -12.40 6.67 0.01
C GLY A 46 -12.66 6.02 1.38
N PRO A 47 -13.93 5.80 1.73
CA PRO A 47 -14.34 5.49 3.09
C PRO A 47 -13.88 4.10 3.55
N ILE A 48 -13.81 3.10 2.66
CA ILE A 48 -13.33 1.75 3.03
C ILE A 48 -11.87 1.80 3.46
N SER A 49 -11.03 2.57 2.76
CA SER A 49 -9.61 2.75 3.10
C SER A 49 -9.41 3.36 4.50
N ILE A 50 -10.24 4.34 4.87
CA ILE A 50 -10.22 4.99 6.19
C ILE A 50 -10.75 4.03 7.27
N ALA A 51 -11.83 3.31 6.97
CA ALA A 51 -12.34 2.30 7.89
C ALA A 51 -11.30 1.22 8.19
N TYR A 52 -10.60 0.74 7.16
CA TYR A 52 -9.57 -0.28 7.33
C TYR A 52 -8.44 0.19 8.23
N LEU A 53 -8.00 1.46 8.10
CA LEU A 53 -7.06 2.07 9.03
C LEU A 53 -7.58 1.99 10.48
N PHE A 54 -8.79 2.48 10.73
CA PHE A 54 -9.36 2.48 12.08
C PHE A 54 -9.51 1.07 12.66
N LEU A 55 -9.91 0.10 11.83
CA LEU A 55 -10.02 -1.30 12.22
C LEU A 55 -8.67 -1.87 12.68
N VAL A 56 -7.60 -1.63 11.91
CA VAL A 56 -6.25 -2.10 12.27
C VAL A 56 -5.72 -1.38 13.50
N LEU A 57 -5.90 -0.05 13.57
CA LEU A 57 -5.47 0.72 14.74
C LEU A 57 -6.20 0.35 16.02
N GLN A 58 -7.49 0.00 15.96
CA GLN A 58 -8.25 -0.47 17.13
C GLN A 58 -7.63 -1.71 17.78
N GLN A 59 -6.97 -2.58 17.00
CA GLN A 59 -6.26 -3.74 17.52
C GLN A 59 -4.94 -3.36 18.21
N LEU A 60 -4.31 -2.27 17.78
CA LEU A 60 -3.04 -1.76 18.34
C LEU A 60 -3.24 -0.81 19.53
N TYR A 61 -4.40 -0.16 19.58
CA TYR A 61 -4.79 0.86 20.56
C TYR A 61 -6.22 0.61 21.06
N SER A 62 -6.40 -0.41 21.91
CA SER A 62 -7.71 -0.88 22.38
C SER A 62 -8.62 0.21 22.96
N ASP A 63 -8.03 1.15 23.67
CA ASP A 63 -8.74 2.16 24.45
C ASP A 63 -8.61 3.58 23.88
N LEU A 64 -8.01 3.74 22.69
CA LEU A 64 -7.85 5.06 22.09
C LEU A 64 -9.19 5.58 21.58
N VAL A 65 -9.52 6.80 21.98
CA VAL A 65 -10.68 7.55 21.52
C VAL A 65 -10.24 8.78 20.74
N ILE A 66 -11.02 9.15 19.73
CA ILE A 66 -10.86 10.38 18.95
C ILE A 66 -12.22 11.07 18.92
N GLU A 67 -12.27 12.33 19.35
CA GLU A 67 -13.53 13.06 19.56
C GLU A 67 -14.52 12.24 20.42
N ASP A 68 -14.02 11.70 21.56
CA ASP A 68 -14.75 10.85 22.53
C ASP A 68 -15.36 9.55 21.97
N ILE A 69 -14.96 9.14 20.76
CA ILE A 69 -15.46 7.95 20.06
C ILE A 69 -14.33 6.94 19.85
N LEU A 70 -14.60 5.66 20.14
CA LEU A 70 -13.65 4.56 19.92
C LEU A 70 -13.33 4.37 18.43
N LEU A 71 -12.10 3.95 18.13
CA LEU A 71 -11.66 3.71 16.75
C LEU A 71 -12.55 2.71 16.01
N GLY A 72 -12.99 1.63 16.67
CA GLY A 72 -13.91 0.66 16.10
C GLY A 72 -15.27 1.26 15.69
N THR A 73 -15.76 2.26 16.44
CA THR A 73 -16.98 2.98 16.09
C THR A 73 -16.78 3.89 14.88
N TRP A 74 -15.63 4.57 14.78
CA TRP A 74 -15.26 5.31 13.56
C TRP A 74 -15.14 4.38 12.35
N SER A 75 -14.48 3.23 12.50
CA SER A 75 -14.40 2.21 11.45
C SER A 75 -15.78 1.82 10.94
N ALA A 76 -16.73 1.52 11.85
CA ALA A 76 -18.10 1.17 11.48
C ALA A 76 -18.83 2.31 10.74
N ALA A 77 -18.61 3.57 11.14
CA ALA A 77 -19.22 4.73 10.49
C ALA A 77 -18.74 4.92 9.04
N TYR A 78 -17.44 4.78 8.79
CA TYR A 78 -16.90 4.84 7.43
C TYR A 78 -17.30 3.62 6.58
N LEU A 79 -17.35 2.40 7.15
CA LEU A 79 -17.90 1.24 6.44
C LEU A 79 -19.36 1.46 6.04
N LYS A 80 -20.16 2.03 6.94
CA LYS A 80 -21.56 2.35 6.66
C LYS A 80 -21.66 3.32 5.48
N GLN A 81 -20.83 4.36 5.44
CA GLN A 81 -20.80 5.29 4.29
C GLN A 81 -20.55 4.55 2.96
N ALA A 82 -19.60 3.60 2.94
CA ALA A 82 -19.35 2.80 1.75
C ALA A 82 -20.57 1.93 1.37
N GLN A 83 -21.13 1.23 2.36
CA GLN A 83 -22.28 0.32 2.19
C GLN A 83 -23.54 1.05 1.71
N ASP A 84 -23.81 2.25 2.20
CA ASP A 84 -24.96 3.06 1.77
C ASP A 84 -24.89 3.39 0.26
N HIS A 85 -23.69 3.42 -0.32
CA HIS A 85 -23.44 3.72 -1.73
C HIS A 85 -23.07 2.49 -2.57
N ILE A 86 -22.93 1.30 -1.97
CA ILE A 86 -22.35 0.12 -2.64
C ILE A 86 -23.13 -0.30 -3.88
N LYS A 87 -24.46 -0.12 -3.86
CA LYS A 87 -25.37 -0.44 -4.98
C LYS A 87 -25.11 0.39 -6.25
N SER A 88 -24.36 1.49 -6.15
CA SER A 88 -24.00 2.33 -7.28
C SER A 88 -22.74 1.85 -8.01
N PHE A 89 -22.02 0.87 -7.46
CA PHE A 89 -20.81 0.32 -8.06
C PHE A 89 -21.13 -0.92 -8.90
N PRO A 90 -20.53 -1.09 -10.10
CA PRO A 90 -20.81 -2.22 -10.98
C PRO A 90 -20.27 -3.57 -10.48
N GLY A 91 -19.52 -3.55 -9.37
CA GLY A 91 -18.81 -4.71 -8.83
C GLY A 91 -17.54 -5.11 -9.59
N PRO A 92 -16.91 -6.22 -9.15
CA PRO A 92 -15.73 -6.79 -9.77
C PRO A 92 -16.00 -7.16 -11.23
N ARG A 93 -15.05 -6.89 -12.09
CA ARG A 93 -15.11 -7.20 -13.53
C ARG A 93 -13.69 -7.20 -14.10
N PRO A 94 -13.47 -7.74 -15.30
CA PRO A 94 -12.14 -7.81 -15.86
C PRO A 94 -11.42 -6.46 -15.87
N GLY A 95 -10.19 -6.46 -15.35
CA GLY A 95 -9.37 -5.25 -15.17
C GLY A 95 -9.81 -4.31 -14.03
N LYS A 96 -10.71 -4.74 -13.15
CA LYS A 96 -11.17 -4.04 -11.93
C LYS A 96 -11.40 -5.04 -10.79
N CYS A 97 -10.35 -5.77 -10.42
CA CYS A 97 -10.36 -6.77 -9.34
C CYS A 97 -9.24 -6.55 -8.29
N GLY A 98 -8.51 -5.45 -8.40
CA GLY A 98 -7.41 -5.13 -7.49
C GLY A 98 -7.85 -4.44 -6.21
N ILE A 99 -6.87 -3.93 -5.46
CA ILE A 99 -7.07 -3.38 -4.12
C ILE A 99 -8.07 -2.21 -4.04
N SER A 100 -8.33 -1.53 -5.17
CA SER A 100 -9.28 -0.42 -5.25
C SER A 100 -10.74 -0.85 -5.49
N GLU A 101 -11.03 -2.15 -5.55
CA GLU A 101 -12.38 -2.65 -5.79
C GLU A 101 -13.17 -2.71 -4.46
N ASP A 102 -14.29 -1.99 -4.40
CA ASP A 102 -15.07 -1.77 -3.18
C ASP A 102 -15.75 -3.03 -2.64
N ILE A 103 -16.34 -3.86 -3.51
CA ILE A 103 -17.03 -5.09 -3.10
C ILE A 103 -16.01 -6.09 -2.56
N LEU A 104 -14.89 -6.29 -3.26
CA LEU A 104 -13.82 -7.19 -2.80
C LEU A 104 -13.24 -6.72 -1.47
N ALA A 105 -13.03 -5.40 -1.31
CA ALA A 105 -12.54 -4.83 -0.06
C ALA A 105 -13.53 -5.02 1.10
N LEU A 106 -14.84 -4.81 0.87
CA LEU A 106 -15.87 -5.02 1.89
C LEU A 106 -16.01 -6.49 2.28
N LEU A 107 -15.99 -7.41 1.31
CA LEU A 107 -16.01 -8.86 1.56
C LEU A 107 -14.78 -9.29 2.36
N ALA A 108 -13.59 -8.83 1.96
CA ALA A 108 -12.35 -9.18 2.64
C ALA A 108 -12.31 -8.66 4.08
N ILE A 109 -12.69 -7.39 4.31
CA ILE A 109 -12.77 -6.81 5.65
C ILE A 109 -13.82 -7.55 6.48
N GLY A 110 -15.04 -7.74 5.95
CA GLY A 110 -16.14 -8.37 6.66
C GLY A 110 -15.83 -9.82 7.05
N ALA A 111 -15.29 -10.61 6.12
CA ALA A 111 -14.84 -11.97 6.37
C ALA A 111 -13.74 -12.01 7.44
N ALA A 112 -12.72 -11.15 7.32
CA ALA A 112 -11.59 -11.14 8.24
C ALA A 112 -11.98 -10.65 9.65
N SER A 113 -12.81 -9.62 9.77
CA SER A 113 -13.17 -9.02 11.07
C SER A 113 -14.22 -9.83 11.82
N SER A 114 -15.14 -10.46 11.11
CA SER A 114 -16.28 -11.17 11.70
C SER A 114 -16.10 -12.69 11.70
N LYS A 115 -14.98 -13.20 11.16
CA LYS A 115 -14.78 -14.63 10.85
C LYS A 115 -15.96 -15.22 10.06
N ASP A 116 -16.48 -14.46 9.10
CA ASP A 116 -17.61 -14.85 8.27
C ASP A 116 -17.14 -15.71 7.08
N LYS A 117 -17.54 -16.99 7.09
CA LYS A 117 -17.14 -17.98 6.07
C LYS A 117 -17.89 -17.79 4.77
N ASP A 118 -19.11 -17.25 4.81
CA ASP A 118 -19.92 -17.05 3.61
C ASP A 118 -19.35 -15.86 2.82
N MET A 119 -18.94 -14.78 3.49
CA MET A 119 -18.22 -13.68 2.84
C MET A 119 -16.85 -14.11 2.30
N ALA A 120 -16.15 -15.03 2.98
CA ALA A 120 -14.90 -15.59 2.47
C ALA A 120 -15.13 -16.43 1.20
N ALA A 121 -16.22 -17.21 1.14
CA ALA A 121 -16.60 -17.96 -0.04
C ALA A 121 -17.03 -17.03 -1.19
N GLU A 122 -17.85 -16.01 -0.91
CA GLU A 122 -18.28 -15.02 -1.90
C GLU A 122 -17.08 -14.23 -2.48
N LEU A 123 -16.06 -13.94 -1.67
CA LEU A 123 -14.81 -13.37 -2.17
C LEU A 123 -14.13 -14.29 -3.19
N CYS A 124 -14.09 -15.61 -2.93
CA CYS A 124 -13.53 -16.61 -3.82
C CYS A 124 -14.38 -16.85 -5.08
N ASP A 125 -15.69 -16.63 -5.02
CA ASP A 125 -16.59 -16.81 -6.17
C ASP A 125 -16.28 -15.81 -7.30
N TYR A 126 -15.65 -14.67 -7.00
CA TYR A 126 -15.17 -13.70 -8.00
C TYR A 126 -13.87 -14.12 -8.73
N VAL A 127 -13.40 -15.36 -8.53
CA VAL A 127 -12.17 -15.83 -9.18
C VAL A 127 -12.30 -15.85 -10.70
N ASP A 128 -13.49 -16.07 -11.25
CA ASP A 128 -13.71 -16.10 -12.70
C ASP A 128 -13.40 -14.74 -13.36
N GLU A 129 -13.86 -13.62 -12.77
CA GLU A 129 -13.51 -12.27 -13.25
C GLU A 129 -12.02 -11.95 -13.08
N VAL A 130 -11.41 -12.48 -12.02
CA VAL A 130 -9.98 -12.30 -11.75
C VAL A 130 -9.14 -13.08 -12.76
N LEU A 131 -9.55 -14.28 -13.15
CA LEU A 131 -8.84 -15.13 -14.09
C LEU A 131 -9.06 -14.72 -15.55
N ASP A 132 -10.10 -13.96 -15.87
CA ASP A 132 -10.38 -13.46 -17.21
C ASP A 132 -9.14 -12.86 -17.91
N ALA A 133 -8.92 -13.22 -19.17
CA ALA A 133 -7.73 -12.84 -19.94
C ALA A 133 -7.57 -11.31 -20.11
N GLU A 134 -8.64 -10.52 -19.99
CA GLU A 134 -8.58 -9.06 -20.02
C GLU A 134 -8.13 -8.44 -18.69
N THR A 135 -8.17 -9.21 -17.59
CA THR A 135 -7.65 -8.76 -16.30
C THR A 135 -6.13 -8.65 -16.37
N GLU A 136 -5.57 -7.52 -15.92
CA GLU A 136 -4.13 -7.31 -15.82
C GLU A 136 -3.61 -7.75 -14.45
N ASN A 137 -2.29 -7.87 -14.30
CA ASN A 137 -1.71 -8.51 -13.11
C ASN A 137 -1.38 -7.55 -11.97
N GLU A 138 -1.41 -6.24 -12.19
CA GLU A 138 -0.89 -5.28 -11.22
C GLU A 138 -1.74 -5.15 -9.95
N TRP A 139 -1.24 -4.39 -8.96
CA TRP A 139 -1.81 -4.42 -7.61
C TRP A 139 -3.04 -3.54 -7.44
N LEU A 140 -3.16 -2.43 -8.18
CA LEU A 140 -4.26 -1.49 -7.94
C LEU A 140 -5.60 -2.00 -8.45
N TYR A 141 -5.61 -2.56 -9.65
CA TYR A 141 -6.80 -2.99 -10.39
C TYR A 141 -6.77 -4.46 -10.80
N GLY A 142 -5.64 -5.15 -10.64
CA GLY A 142 -5.42 -6.48 -11.17
C GLY A 142 -5.29 -7.60 -10.14
N ARG A 143 -4.85 -8.76 -10.64
CA ARG A 143 -4.72 -10.02 -9.89
C ARG A 143 -3.86 -9.92 -8.64
N ALA A 144 -2.78 -9.14 -8.66
CA ALA A 144 -1.90 -9.00 -7.50
C ALA A 144 -2.60 -8.27 -6.33
N GLY A 145 -3.55 -7.38 -6.61
CA GLY A 145 -4.39 -6.74 -5.59
C GLY A 145 -5.35 -7.73 -4.97
N TYR A 146 -5.96 -8.60 -5.77
CA TYR A 146 -6.84 -9.67 -5.29
C TYR A 146 -6.13 -10.63 -4.34
N LEU A 147 -4.87 -10.99 -4.62
CA LEU A 147 -4.06 -11.80 -3.71
C LEU A 147 -3.90 -11.18 -2.32
N TYR A 148 -3.88 -9.85 -2.21
CA TYR A 148 -3.88 -9.19 -0.90
C TYR A 148 -5.15 -9.50 -0.10
N PHE A 149 -6.32 -9.42 -0.73
CA PHE A 149 -7.59 -9.74 -0.07
C PHE A 149 -7.65 -11.19 0.41
N LEU A 150 -7.20 -12.15 -0.42
CA LEU A 150 -7.14 -13.55 -0.01
C LEU A 150 -6.24 -13.76 1.22
N ARG A 151 -5.07 -13.10 1.26
CA ARG A 151 -4.18 -13.17 2.44
C ARG A 151 -4.79 -12.52 3.68
N LEU A 152 -5.49 -11.39 3.51
CA LEU A 152 -6.18 -10.69 4.60
C LEU A 152 -7.21 -11.60 5.25
N VAL A 153 -8.05 -12.24 4.45
CA VAL A 153 -9.06 -13.18 4.95
C VAL A 153 -8.39 -14.38 5.59
N ARG A 154 -7.42 -15.00 4.90
CA ARG A 154 -6.72 -16.21 5.39
C ARG A 154 -6.09 -16.01 6.77
N ALA A 155 -5.57 -14.83 7.07
CA ALA A 155 -4.98 -14.53 8.37
C ALA A 155 -5.96 -14.72 9.56
N SER A 156 -7.27 -14.58 9.34
CA SER A 156 -8.31 -14.76 10.35
C SER A 156 -8.85 -16.20 10.47
N PHE A 157 -8.49 -17.09 9.55
CA PHE A 157 -9.03 -18.46 9.44
C PHE A 157 -7.97 -19.56 9.57
N LEU A 158 -6.81 -19.28 10.18
CA LEU A 158 -5.74 -20.27 10.37
C LEU A 158 -6.19 -21.52 11.15
N ASP A 159 -7.26 -21.41 11.93
CA ASP A 159 -7.90 -22.49 12.68
C ASP A 159 -9.03 -23.22 11.93
N ASP A 160 -9.38 -22.78 10.71
CA ASP A 160 -10.39 -23.40 9.84
C ASP A 160 -9.74 -23.96 8.56
N GLU A 161 -9.51 -25.28 8.54
CA GLU A 161 -8.85 -25.96 7.44
C GLU A 161 -9.65 -25.86 6.13
N ARG A 162 -10.98 -25.89 6.18
CA ARG A 162 -11.82 -25.85 4.98
C ARG A 162 -11.75 -24.48 4.31
N THR A 163 -11.93 -23.41 5.07
CA THR A 163 -11.86 -22.04 4.56
C THR A 163 -10.44 -21.70 4.12
N THR A 164 -9.41 -22.11 4.90
CA THR A 164 -8.01 -21.90 4.50
C THR A 164 -7.67 -22.66 3.22
N LYS A 165 -8.17 -23.89 3.03
CA LYS A 165 -7.97 -24.65 1.80
C LYS A 165 -8.59 -23.92 0.60
N LEU A 166 -9.84 -23.45 0.72
CA LEU A 166 -10.52 -22.70 -0.34
C LEU A 166 -9.69 -21.47 -0.75
N LEU A 167 -9.30 -20.64 0.22
CA LEU A 167 -8.50 -19.43 -0.04
C LEU A 167 -7.15 -19.75 -0.69
N ASN A 168 -6.48 -20.82 -0.27
CA ASN A 168 -5.19 -21.22 -0.82
C ASN A 168 -5.31 -21.81 -2.23
N ASP A 169 -6.35 -22.59 -2.51
CA ASP A 169 -6.63 -23.11 -3.85
C ASP A 169 -6.90 -21.94 -4.81
N THR A 170 -7.81 -21.03 -4.45
CA THR A 170 -8.10 -19.81 -5.22
C THR A 170 -6.85 -18.96 -5.45
N ALA A 171 -6.03 -18.77 -4.41
CA ALA A 171 -4.79 -18.02 -4.54
C ALA A 171 -3.77 -18.71 -5.48
N ALA A 172 -3.74 -20.04 -5.49
CA ALA A 172 -2.86 -20.80 -6.38
C ALA A 172 -3.26 -20.61 -7.84
N ASP A 173 -4.56 -20.69 -8.15
CA ASP A 173 -5.09 -20.47 -9.51
C ASP A 173 -4.73 -19.07 -10.02
N VAL A 174 -4.93 -18.04 -9.19
CA VAL A 174 -4.61 -16.65 -9.53
C VAL A 174 -3.11 -16.45 -9.78
N ILE A 175 -2.25 -17.08 -8.98
CA ILE A 175 -0.80 -16.98 -9.19
C ILE A 175 -0.37 -17.74 -10.44
N GLU A 176 -0.96 -18.89 -10.73
CA GLU A 176 -0.66 -19.65 -11.94
C GLU A 176 -0.98 -18.83 -13.19
N GLU A 177 -2.14 -18.16 -13.23
CA GLU A 177 -2.50 -17.23 -14.31
C GLU A 177 -1.52 -16.03 -14.43
N ILE A 178 -1.11 -15.42 -13.30
CA ILE A 178 -0.09 -14.36 -13.30
C ILE A 178 1.22 -14.87 -13.94
N LEU A 179 1.64 -16.08 -13.60
CA LEU A 179 2.90 -16.66 -14.06
C LEU A 179 2.85 -17.10 -15.53
N GLU A 180 1.68 -17.48 -16.05
CA GLU A 180 1.42 -17.82 -17.45
C GLU A 180 1.30 -16.58 -18.35
N THR A 181 0.91 -15.43 -17.79
CA THR A 181 0.87 -14.17 -18.54
C THR A 181 2.25 -13.81 -19.13
N PRO A 182 2.33 -13.40 -20.41
CA PRO A 182 3.59 -13.01 -21.05
C PRO A 182 4.35 -11.90 -20.29
N ARG A 183 5.65 -12.11 -20.09
CA ARG A 183 6.56 -11.17 -19.43
C ARG A 183 7.29 -10.29 -20.46
N PRO A 184 7.63 -9.02 -20.13
CA PRO A 184 7.32 -8.33 -18.89
C PRO A 184 5.83 -8.04 -18.76
N TRP A 185 5.29 -8.16 -17.54
CA TRP A 185 3.88 -7.83 -17.28
C TRP A 185 3.58 -6.37 -17.61
N LYS A 186 2.39 -6.13 -18.16
CA LYS A 186 1.96 -4.82 -18.64
C LYS A 186 0.66 -4.40 -17.96
N TRP A 187 0.53 -3.10 -17.77
CA TRP A 187 -0.71 -2.43 -17.42
C TRP A 187 -0.98 -1.34 -18.47
N HIS A 188 -2.14 -1.36 -19.10
CA HIS A 188 -2.48 -0.58 -20.29
C HIS A 188 -1.37 -0.60 -21.36
N GLY A 189 -0.87 -1.81 -21.66
CA GLY A 189 0.17 -2.04 -22.67
C GLY A 189 1.59 -1.59 -22.29
N LYS A 190 1.80 -1.05 -21.09
CA LYS A 190 3.08 -0.52 -20.63
C LYS A 190 3.67 -1.35 -19.49
N ALA A 191 4.96 -1.67 -19.58
CA ALA A 191 5.66 -2.47 -18.57
C ALA A 191 6.14 -1.59 -17.41
N TYR A 192 5.34 -1.48 -16.35
CA TYR A 192 5.71 -0.71 -15.15
C TYR A 192 6.65 -1.50 -14.24
N VAL A 193 7.47 -0.78 -13.47
CA VAL A 193 8.44 -1.38 -12.54
C VAL A 193 7.98 -1.26 -11.08
N GLY A 194 7.34 -0.15 -10.71
CA GLY A 194 7.01 0.22 -9.33
C GLY A 194 5.92 -0.63 -8.65
N ALA A 195 5.68 -0.37 -7.37
CA ALA A 195 4.89 -1.25 -6.50
C ALA A 195 3.39 -1.28 -6.82
N VAL A 196 2.85 -0.19 -7.39
CA VAL A 196 1.39 -0.07 -7.62
C VAL A 196 0.99 -0.77 -8.92
N HIS A 197 1.63 -0.41 -10.04
CA HIS A 197 1.25 -0.89 -11.38
C HIS A 197 2.23 -1.89 -11.99
N GLY A 198 3.32 -2.21 -11.30
CA GLY A 198 4.51 -2.78 -11.93
C GLY A 198 5.00 -4.10 -11.36
N ALA A 199 6.08 -4.58 -11.97
CA ALA A 199 6.65 -5.89 -11.71
C ALA A 199 7.01 -6.13 -10.24
N ILE A 200 7.56 -5.13 -9.51
CA ILE A 200 7.91 -5.36 -8.10
C ILE A 200 6.66 -5.57 -7.23
N GLY A 201 5.56 -4.88 -7.54
CA GLY A 201 4.28 -5.08 -6.87
C GLY A 201 3.78 -6.51 -7.06
N ILE A 202 3.73 -6.96 -8.31
CA ILE A 202 3.32 -8.32 -8.69
C ILE A 202 4.17 -9.38 -7.98
N ILE A 203 5.51 -9.25 -8.07
CA ILE A 203 6.46 -10.17 -7.41
C ILE A 203 6.21 -10.21 -5.90
N THR A 204 6.00 -9.06 -5.27
CA THR A 204 5.76 -8.99 -3.82
C THR A 204 4.49 -9.77 -3.45
N GLN A 205 3.39 -9.54 -4.16
CA GLN A 205 2.10 -10.18 -3.87
C GLN A 205 2.13 -11.69 -4.11
N VAL A 206 2.82 -12.15 -5.16
CA VAL A 206 3.03 -13.58 -5.44
C VAL A 206 3.86 -14.23 -4.33
N VAL A 207 4.99 -13.62 -3.96
CA VAL A 207 5.90 -14.18 -2.95
C VAL A 207 5.25 -14.22 -1.57
N LEU A 208 4.58 -13.16 -1.13
CA LEU A 208 3.95 -13.11 0.20
C LEU A 208 2.77 -14.09 0.34
N THR A 209 2.21 -14.57 -0.76
CA THR A 209 1.07 -15.51 -0.72
C THR A 209 1.51 -16.92 -0.36
N ASP A 210 2.58 -17.43 -0.97
CA ASP A 210 3.27 -18.67 -0.58
C ASP A 210 4.76 -18.57 -0.97
N PRO A 211 5.62 -18.11 -0.05
CA PRO A 211 7.01 -17.81 -0.36
C PRO A 211 7.81 -19.04 -0.80
N HIS A 212 7.54 -20.20 -0.20
CA HIS A 212 8.29 -21.42 -0.48
C HIS A 212 7.99 -21.94 -1.89
N LYS A 213 6.73 -21.89 -2.31
CA LYS A 213 6.31 -22.36 -3.65
C LYS A 213 6.68 -21.39 -4.76
N TYR A 214 6.56 -20.08 -4.52
CA TYR A 214 6.58 -19.11 -5.62
C TYR A 214 7.82 -18.22 -5.70
N ALA A 215 8.60 -18.02 -4.64
CA ALA A 215 9.84 -17.24 -4.75
C ALA A 215 10.80 -17.79 -5.82
N PRO A 216 11.06 -19.10 -5.92
CA PRO A 216 11.92 -19.63 -6.99
C PRO A 216 11.40 -19.37 -8.40
N LYS A 217 10.08 -19.24 -8.58
CA LYS A 217 9.44 -19.05 -9.89
C LYS A 217 9.53 -17.62 -10.43
N VAL A 218 9.88 -16.65 -9.56
CA VAL A 218 10.01 -15.22 -9.90
C VAL A 218 11.42 -14.66 -9.64
N GLU A 219 12.38 -15.53 -9.26
CA GLU A 219 13.76 -15.12 -8.96
C GLU A 219 14.44 -14.47 -10.17
N ALA A 220 14.19 -14.99 -11.38
CA ALA A 220 14.76 -14.45 -12.61
C ALA A 220 14.22 -13.03 -12.90
N GLU A 221 12.92 -12.80 -12.74
CA GLU A 221 12.28 -11.50 -12.90
C GLU A 221 12.81 -10.49 -11.88
N LEU A 222 12.99 -10.92 -10.63
CA LEU A 222 13.56 -10.08 -9.59
C LEU A 222 15.02 -9.71 -9.91
N ALA A 223 15.82 -10.67 -10.37
CA ALA A 223 17.21 -10.42 -10.78
C ALA A 223 17.30 -9.39 -11.92
N VAL A 224 16.41 -9.50 -12.92
CA VAL A 224 16.30 -8.52 -14.01
C VAL A 224 15.84 -7.15 -13.47
N LEU A 225 14.86 -7.10 -12.57
CA LEU A 225 14.40 -5.85 -11.97
C LEU A 225 15.51 -5.11 -11.22
N LEU A 226 16.33 -5.84 -10.45
CA LEU A 226 17.49 -5.28 -9.75
C LEU A 226 18.50 -4.65 -10.72
N SER A 227 18.62 -5.17 -11.94
CA SER A 227 19.53 -4.63 -12.97
C SER A 227 19.08 -3.28 -13.56
N TYR A 228 17.81 -2.90 -13.38
CA TYR A 228 17.28 -1.62 -13.84
C TYR A 228 17.58 -0.44 -12.90
N GLN A 229 18.24 -0.68 -11.76
CA GLN A 229 18.57 0.39 -10.82
C GLN A 229 19.56 1.38 -11.47
N PHE A 230 19.19 2.66 -11.53
CA PHE A 230 20.04 3.73 -12.01
C PHE A 230 21.26 3.94 -11.11
N ASP A 231 22.28 4.65 -11.61
CA ASP A 231 23.46 5.04 -10.83
C ASP A 231 23.09 5.81 -9.56
N SER A 232 22.05 6.64 -9.63
CA SER A 232 21.47 7.38 -8.50
C SER A 232 20.89 6.52 -7.39
N GLY A 233 20.72 5.21 -7.61
CA GLY A 233 20.02 4.30 -6.70
C GLY A 233 18.50 4.23 -6.91
N ASN A 234 17.95 5.06 -7.81
CA ASN A 234 16.53 5.01 -8.15
C ASN A 234 16.19 3.90 -9.18
N TRP A 235 14.90 3.66 -9.41
CA TRP A 235 14.39 2.80 -10.49
C TRP A 235 13.55 3.58 -11.50
N PRO A 236 13.51 3.16 -12.77
CA PRO A 236 12.59 3.72 -13.74
C PRO A 236 11.14 3.45 -13.33
N GLY A 237 10.21 4.35 -13.66
CA GLY A 237 8.79 4.09 -13.46
C GLY A 237 8.25 2.96 -14.36
N SER A 238 8.85 2.78 -15.53
CA SER A 238 8.45 1.80 -16.55
C SER A 238 9.58 1.52 -17.54
N LEU A 239 9.42 0.46 -18.33
CA LEU A 239 10.31 0.06 -19.40
C LEU A 239 9.77 0.46 -20.79
N PRO A 240 10.65 0.81 -21.75
CA PRO A 240 12.09 1.00 -21.58
C PRO A 240 12.41 2.14 -20.58
N PRO A 241 13.56 2.10 -19.87
CA PRO A 241 13.88 3.06 -18.83
C PRO A 241 13.79 4.51 -19.34
N GLY A 242 12.91 5.28 -18.73
CA GLY A 242 12.76 6.71 -19.00
C GLY A 242 13.71 7.57 -18.17
N ARG A 243 13.31 8.83 -17.97
CA ARG A 243 14.04 9.76 -17.10
C ARG A 243 13.98 9.30 -15.64
N ASP A 244 15.14 9.30 -14.98
CA ASP A 244 15.24 9.17 -13.53
C ASP A 244 14.63 10.41 -12.86
N ARG A 245 13.39 10.29 -12.38
CA ARG A 245 12.64 11.42 -11.83
C ARG A 245 11.84 11.06 -10.59
N SER A 246 10.94 10.09 -10.71
CA SER A 246 9.98 9.77 -9.64
C SER A 246 10.66 9.00 -8.53
N VAL A 247 10.55 9.48 -7.29
CA VAL A 247 10.99 8.83 -6.06
C VAL A 247 9.74 8.66 -5.19
N GLN A 248 8.88 7.74 -5.60
CA GLN A 248 7.54 7.52 -5.05
C GLN A 248 7.29 6.02 -4.86
N VAL A 249 6.33 5.64 -4.01
CA VAL A 249 5.96 4.22 -3.83
C VAL A 249 5.39 3.65 -5.13
N CYS A 250 4.53 4.39 -5.82
CA CYS A 250 4.00 3.95 -7.11
C CYS A 250 5.07 3.85 -8.20
N HIS A 251 6.08 4.72 -8.18
CA HIS A 251 7.12 4.79 -9.21
C HIS A 251 8.46 5.24 -8.61
N GLY A 252 9.41 4.30 -8.47
CA GLY A 252 10.79 4.57 -8.06
C GLY A 252 11.23 3.79 -6.83
N ALA A 253 12.34 4.24 -6.24
CA ALA A 253 13.02 3.58 -5.12
C ALA A 253 12.13 3.26 -3.92
N PRO A 254 11.23 4.14 -3.42
CA PRO A 254 10.46 3.86 -2.21
C PRO A 254 9.67 2.55 -2.29
N GLY A 255 8.92 2.35 -3.38
CA GLY A 255 8.12 1.14 -3.54
C GLY A 255 8.98 -0.11 -3.73
N VAL A 256 10.05 0.02 -4.51
CA VAL A 256 10.98 -1.10 -4.74
C VAL A 256 11.67 -1.51 -3.43
N VAL A 257 12.19 -0.55 -2.67
CA VAL A 257 12.84 -0.81 -1.37
C VAL A 257 11.86 -1.43 -0.40
N ASN A 258 10.64 -0.91 -0.27
CA ASN A 258 9.64 -1.45 0.65
C ASN A 258 9.29 -2.91 0.33
N SER A 259 9.09 -3.22 -0.95
CA SER A 259 8.91 -4.59 -1.44
C SER A 259 10.11 -5.49 -1.15
N LEU A 260 11.32 -5.04 -1.47
CA LEU A 260 12.55 -5.83 -1.26
C LEU A 260 12.75 -6.15 0.23
N MET A 261 12.49 -5.21 1.14
CA MET A 261 12.56 -5.46 2.58
C MET A 261 11.62 -6.58 3.02
N SER A 262 10.42 -6.67 2.44
CA SER A 262 9.44 -7.72 2.76
C SER A 262 9.83 -9.09 2.24
N ILE A 263 10.49 -9.17 1.07
CA ILE A 263 10.67 -10.45 0.38
C ILE A 263 12.11 -10.97 0.38
N LYS A 264 13.11 -10.16 0.76
CA LYS A 264 14.54 -10.52 0.60
C LYS A 264 14.95 -11.85 1.21
N HIS A 265 14.31 -12.25 2.31
CA HIS A 265 14.63 -13.48 3.02
C HIS A 265 14.24 -14.74 2.24
N HIS A 266 13.39 -14.60 1.21
CA HIS A 266 12.97 -15.70 0.35
C HIS A 266 13.86 -15.89 -0.89
N PHE A 267 14.87 -15.02 -1.08
CA PHE A 267 15.79 -15.06 -2.21
C PHE A 267 17.25 -15.16 -1.75
N PRO A 268 17.68 -16.30 -1.17
CA PRO A 268 19.04 -16.43 -0.63
C PRO A 268 20.13 -16.17 -1.67
N ASN A 269 19.90 -16.53 -2.95
CA ASN A 269 20.85 -16.31 -4.05
C ASN A 269 20.99 -14.84 -4.48
N LEU A 270 19.99 -14.01 -4.16
CA LEU A 270 19.99 -12.59 -4.50
C LEU A 270 20.21 -11.70 -3.27
N ARG A 271 20.34 -12.27 -2.08
CA ARG A 271 20.36 -11.52 -0.81
C ARG A 271 21.35 -10.36 -0.81
N ASP A 272 22.60 -10.61 -1.18
CA ASP A 272 23.64 -9.56 -1.20
C ASP A 272 23.33 -8.46 -2.22
N LYS A 273 22.82 -8.84 -3.40
CA LYS A 273 22.39 -7.87 -4.43
C LYS A 273 21.21 -7.04 -3.95
N ILE A 274 20.25 -7.66 -3.26
CA ILE A 274 19.08 -6.99 -2.69
C ILE A 274 19.51 -6.02 -1.58
N ASP A 275 20.39 -6.43 -0.67
CA ASP A 275 20.87 -5.57 0.42
C ASP A 275 21.64 -4.34 -0.13
N VAL A 276 22.48 -4.52 -1.16
CA VAL A 276 23.13 -3.39 -1.88
C VAL A 276 22.11 -2.49 -2.57
N ALA A 277 21.12 -3.07 -3.26
CA ALA A 277 20.09 -2.31 -3.95
C ALA A 277 19.22 -1.50 -2.97
N ILE A 278 18.87 -2.08 -1.81
CA ILE A 278 18.16 -1.39 -0.73
C ILE A 278 18.96 -0.21 -0.22
N GLN A 279 20.27 -0.38 0.04
CA GLN A 279 21.10 0.71 0.54
C GLN A 279 21.15 1.87 -0.45
N ARG A 280 21.45 1.60 -1.73
CA ARG A 280 21.46 2.61 -2.78
C ARG A 280 20.09 3.29 -2.96
N GLY A 281 19.02 2.51 -2.84
CA GLY A 281 17.65 3.03 -2.87
C GLY A 281 17.37 3.99 -1.71
N ARG A 282 17.83 3.67 -0.50
CA ARG A 282 17.71 4.56 0.67
C ARG A 282 18.52 5.84 0.50
N ASP A 283 19.72 5.76 -0.05
CA ASP A 283 20.53 6.95 -0.33
C ASP A 283 19.79 7.89 -1.31
N CYS A 284 19.19 7.34 -2.37
CA CYS A 284 18.34 8.11 -3.28
C CYS A 284 17.13 8.74 -2.57
N ILE A 285 16.46 7.99 -1.70
CA ILE A 285 15.27 8.48 -0.98
C ILE A 285 15.67 9.58 0.00
N TRP A 286 16.79 9.43 0.70
CA TRP A 286 17.33 10.44 1.60
C TRP A 286 17.59 11.77 0.89
N GLU A 287 18.15 11.73 -0.31
CA GLU A 287 18.47 12.92 -1.10
C GLU A 287 17.23 13.55 -1.76
N ARG A 288 16.30 12.74 -2.27
CA ARG A 288 15.25 13.18 -3.22
C ARG A 288 13.82 12.87 -2.79
N GLY A 289 13.63 12.31 -1.60
CA GLY A 289 12.34 11.76 -1.14
C GLY A 289 11.46 12.73 -0.35
N LEU A 290 11.93 13.94 -0.02
CA LEU A 290 11.10 15.01 0.56
C LEU A 290 10.30 15.70 -0.56
N LEU A 291 9.23 15.06 -1.01
CA LEU A 291 8.49 15.46 -2.21
C LEU A 291 7.68 16.76 -2.05
N THR A 292 7.46 17.47 -3.16
CA THR A 292 6.58 18.64 -3.23
C THR A 292 5.09 18.28 -3.28
N LYS A 293 4.75 16.99 -3.30
CA LYS A 293 3.35 16.57 -3.18
C LYS A 293 2.96 16.50 -1.71
N GLU A 294 1.69 16.78 -1.43
CA GLU A 294 1.13 16.61 -0.09
C GLU A 294 1.52 15.22 0.48
N PRO A 295 1.98 15.13 1.74
CA PRO A 295 2.47 13.88 2.29
C PRO A 295 1.41 12.76 2.34
N CYS A 296 1.65 11.66 1.64
CA CYS A 296 0.80 10.48 1.57
C CYS A 296 1.64 9.22 1.34
N LEU A 297 1.01 8.02 1.39
CA LEU A 297 1.74 6.76 1.18
C LEU A 297 2.15 6.55 -0.29
N CYS A 298 1.29 6.83 -1.26
CA CYS A 298 1.57 6.47 -2.65
C CYS A 298 2.74 7.25 -3.27
N HIS A 299 2.73 8.57 -3.08
CA HIS A 299 3.63 9.45 -3.80
C HIS A 299 3.92 10.76 -3.04
N GLY A 300 3.98 10.66 -1.72
CA GLY A 300 4.37 11.74 -0.81
C GLY A 300 5.45 11.29 0.17
N ILE A 301 5.83 12.21 1.07
CA ILE A 301 6.90 12.01 2.05
C ILE A 301 6.64 10.80 2.95
N THR A 302 5.38 10.57 3.32
CA THR A 302 4.97 9.51 4.26
C THR A 302 5.36 8.11 3.78
N GLY A 303 5.02 7.74 2.53
CA GLY A 303 5.41 6.43 2.00
C GLY A 303 6.91 6.30 1.80
N ASN A 304 7.57 7.40 1.43
CA ASN A 304 9.03 7.45 1.29
C ASN A 304 9.74 7.20 2.62
N ALA A 305 9.20 7.75 3.72
CA ALA A 305 9.73 7.56 5.07
C ALA A 305 9.78 6.08 5.46
N LEU A 306 8.77 5.28 5.10
CA LEU A 306 8.68 3.86 5.45
C LEU A 306 9.71 2.98 4.74
N ALA A 307 10.40 3.47 3.71
CA ALA A 307 11.50 2.76 3.06
C ALA A 307 12.87 3.01 3.72
N LEU A 308 12.96 3.96 4.65
CA LEU A 308 14.20 4.39 5.31
C LEU A 308 14.44 3.64 6.63
N ASP A 309 15.68 3.71 7.14
CA ASP A 309 16.00 3.27 8.51
C ASP A 309 15.27 4.11 9.58
N ASP A 310 15.33 3.71 10.85
CA ASP A 310 14.55 4.31 11.95
C ASP A 310 14.77 5.80 12.09
N LYS A 311 16.02 6.20 12.20
CA LYS A 311 16.39 7.61 12.37
C LYS A 311 15.97 8.46 11.17
N SER A 312 16.17 7.97 9.95
CA SER A 312 15.83 8.70 8.74
C SER A 312 14.32 8.75 8.47
N CYS A 313 13.60 7.68 8.83
CA CYS A 313 12.14 7.61 8.78
C CYS A 313 11.51 8.65 9.72
N GLU A 314 11.92 8.69 10.99
CA GLU A 314 11.43 9.68 11.96
C GLU A 314 11.68 11.11 11.49
N HIS A 315 12.84 11.36 10.87
CA HIS A 315 13.16 12.66 10.29
C HIS A 315 12.21 13.05 9.17
N PHE A 316 11.99 12.15 8.21
CA PHE A 316 11.06 12.41 7.10
C PHE A 316 9.64 12.67 7.60
N LEU A 317 9.19 11.95 8.64
CA LEU A 317 7.87 12.17 9.21
C LEU A 317 7.73 13.54 9.88
N THR A 318 8.81 14.23 10.26
CA THR A 318 8.69 15.61 10.77
C THR A 318 8.06 16.59 9.76
N TYR A 319 8.19 16.31 8.46
CA TYR A 319 7.56 17.07 7.37
C TYR A 319 6.09 16.71 7.13
N THR A 320 5.54 15.72 7.84
CA THR A 320 4.15 15.26 7.67
C THR A 320 3.24 15.69 8.83
N THR A 321 3.76 16.51 9.76
CA THR A 321 2.96 17.09 10.84
C THR A 321 2.00 18.15 10.30
N GLY A 322 0.85 18.31 10.94
CA GLY A 322 -0.14 19.30 10.51
C GLY A 322 0.37 20.74 10.47
N ASN A 323 1.28 21.11 11.38
CA ASN A 323 1.88 22.44 11.39
C ASN A 323 2.86 22.64 10.23
N GLU A 324 3.71 21.63 9.98
CA GLU A 324 4.71 21.70 8.90
C GLU A 324 4.02 21.71 7.53
N MET A 325 3.00 20.87 7.34
CA MET A 325 2.19 20.86 6.11
C MET A 325 1.53 22.22 5.85
N LYS A 326 0.93 22.85 6.88
CA LYS A 326 0.33 24.20 6.75
C LYS A 326 1.38 25.26 6.42
N SER A 327 2.59 25.17 6.98
CA SER A 327 3.68 26.10 6.66
C SER A 327 4.10 25.94 5.20
N MET A 328 4.36 24.70 4.76
CA MET A 328 4.74 24.42 3.38
C MET A 328 3.65 24.78 2.37
N GLU A 329 2.36 24.58 2.69
CA GLU A 329 1.25 25.03 1.84
C GLU A 329 1.23 26.55 1.71
N LYS A 330 1.39 27.29 2.82
CA LYS A 330 1.45 28.76 2.82
C LYS A 330 2.59 29.30 1.95
N ASP A 331 3.71 28.58 1.92
CA ASP A 331 4.89 28.93 1.12
C ASP A 331 4.79 28.45 -0.34
N GLY A 332 3.66 27.85 -0.74
CA GLY A 332 3.42 27.36 -2.10
C GLY A 332 4.29 26.16 -2.48
N MET A 333 4.78 25.43 -1.48
CA MET A 333 5.70 24.31 -1.65
C MET A 333 4.97 23.00 -1.97
N LEU A 334 3.71 22.85 -1.53
CA LEU A 334 2.93 21.62 -1.69
C LEU A 334 1.90 21.69 -2.83
N ASP A 335 1.92 20.67 -3.69
CA ASP A 335 0.84 20.30 -4.58
C ASP A 335 -0.24 19.56 -3.77
N LYS A 336 -1.50 20.01 -3.85
CA LYS A 336 -2.63 19.40 -3.13
C LYS A 336 -2.89 17.97 -3.59
N SER A 337 -3.32 17.12 -2.65
CA SER A 337 -3.82 15.79 -2.98
C SER A 337 -5.20 15.84 -3.64
N ASP A 338 -5.44 14.95 -4.59
CA ASP A 338 -6.77 14.71 -5.17
C ASP A 338 -7.65 13.82 -4.24
N ASP A 339 -7.05 13.24 -3.20
CA ASP A 339 -7.64 12.38 -2.17
C ASP A 339 -6.97 12.68 -0.81
N PRO A 340 -7.27 13.85 -0.20
CA PRO A 340 -6.60 14.30 1.02
C PRO A 340 -6.93 13.43 2.25
N GLU A 341 -7.98 12.62 2.21
CA GLU A 341 -8.44 11.78 3.31
C GLU A 341 -7.95 10.32 3.25
N GLY A 342 -7.85 9.74 2.04
CA GLY A 342 -7.70 8.31 1.84
C GLY A 342 -6.36 7.72 2.27
N LEU A 343 -6.30 6.39 2.34
CA LEU A 343 -5.14 5.67 2.86
C LEU A 343 -3.88 5.91 2.01
N TRP A 344 -3.99 5.84 0.68
CA TRP A 344 -2.84 5.98 -0.20
C TRP A 344 -2.61 7.40 -0.68
N GLY A 345 -3.65 8.25 -0.68
CA GLY A 345 -3.61 9.63 -1.14
C GLY A 345 -3.43 10.68 -0.05
N GLY A 346 -3.69 10.37 1.23
CA GLY A 346 -3.94 11.40 2.22
C GLY A 346 -3.65 11.06 3.67
N GLU A 347 -4.48 11.63 4.55
CA GLU A 347 -4.32 11.67 6.01
C GLU A 347 -4.36 10.29 6.67
N ALA A 348 -5.20 9.37 6.18
CA ALA A 348 -5.22 7.99 6.70
C ALA A 348 -3.85 7.29 6.56
N GLY A 349 -3.16 7.52 5.44
CA GLY A 349 -1.79 7.04 5.24
C GLY A 349 -0.77 7.66 6.19
N ARG A 350 -0.93 8.95 6.50
CA ARG A 350 -0.10 9.66 7.49
C ARG A 350 -0.27 9.07 8.88
N ALA A 351 -1.52 8.85 9.31
CA ALA A 351 -1.83 8.19 10.57
C ALA A 351 -1.17 6.80 10.67
N TRP A 352 -1.26 5.97 9.62
CA TRP A 352 -0.60 4.67 9.62
C TRP A 352 0.91 4.77 9.87
N ALA A 353 1.62 5.65 9.17
CA ALA A 353 3.07 5.79 9.35
C ALA A 353 3.46 6.26 10.75
N TRP A 354 2.65 7.14 11.37
CA TRP A 354 2.86 7.53 12.77
C TRP A 354 2.63 6.36 13.73
N ALA A 355 1.62 5.52 13.49
CA ALA A 355 1.39 4.32 14.28
C ALA A 355 2.53 3.30 14.16
N VAL A 356 3.10 3.14 12.95
CA VAL A 356 4.28 2.29 12.71
C VAL A 356 5.44 2.73 13.59
N VAL A 357 5.74 4.04 13.65
CA VAL A 357 6.82 4.56 14.50
C VAL A 357 6.48 4.48 15.99
N ASP A 358 5.26 4.84 16.40
CA ASP A 358 4.84 4.83 17.81
C ASP A 358 4.94 3.43 18.44
N LYS A 359 4.57 2.39 17.68
CA LYS A 359 4.56 1.00 18.15
C LYS A 359 5.83 0.22 17.79
N GLY A 360 6.78 0.83 17.08
CA GLY A 360 7.97 0.14 16.59
C GLY A 360 7.66 -1.03 15.66
N LEU A 361 6.62 -0.90 14.81
CA LEU A 361 6.20 -1.95 13.90
C LEU A 361 7.19 -2.10 12.73
N PRO A 362 7.23 -3.27 12.05
CA PRO A 362 7.87 -3.38 10.75
C PRO A 362 7.33 -2.32 9.79
N LYS A 363 8.22 -1.64 9.05
CA LYS A 363 7.85 -0.53 8.14
C LYS A 363 7.19 -1.01 6.87
N ARG A 364 5.93 -1.41 7.01
CA ARG A 364 5.07 -1.93 5.96
C ARG A 364 4.04 -0.88 5.55
N LEU A 365 3.61 -0.94 4.30
CA LEU A 365 2.55 -0.13 3.71
C LEU A 365 1.22 -0.86 3.91
N LEU A 366 0.28 -0.21 4.62
CA LEU A 366 -1.04 -0.76 4.90
C LEU A 366 -1.83 -0.99 3.59
N GLY A 367 -2.41 -2.17 3.41
CA GLY A 367 -3.09 -2.55 2.17
C GLY A 367 -2.18 -3.21 1.12
N PHE A 368 -0.89 -3.40 1.42
CA PHE A 368 0.09 -3.91 0.44
C PHE A 368 0.95 -5.06 0.98
N ASN A 369 1.76 -4.82 2.00
CA ASN A 369 2.73 -5.80 2.54
C ASN A 369 2.68 -5.91 4.07
N ASP A 370 1.58 -5.46 4.68
CA ASP A 370 1.34 -5.41 6.13
C ASP A 370 0.97 -6.75 6.76
N ILE A 371 0.45 -7.71 5.99
CA ILE A 371 0.03 -9.05 6.43
C ILE A 371 1.20 -10.03 6.46
#